data_AF-A0A5J5GHS1-F1
#
_entry.id   AF-A0A5J5GHS1-F1
#
_cell.length_a   1.000
_cell.length_b   1.000
_cell.length_c   1.000
_cell.angle_alpha   90.00
_cell.angle_beta   90.00
_cell.angle_gamma   90.00
#
_symmetry.space_group_name_H-M   'P 1'
#
loop_
_entity.id
_entity.type
_entity.pdbx_description
1 polymer ?
#
loop_
_entity_poly.entity_id
_entity_poly.type
_entity_poly.pdbx_seq_one_letter_code
_entity_poly.pdbx_strand_id
1 'polypeptide(L)'
;MTGGVNLARYAGIYILVLLGVVVIDALLSSFLPFAVPAGAAAIVPPMIAALAEGGRMTRETEAPLSGSAAWRAALLMTIVVVAVNLGFVALVLATGAVAFATEGNLGAMAGLAALLIVAVLVVNRLFLAMGVRNELRLIERRR
;
A
#
# COMPACT_ATOMS: atom_id res chain seq x y z
N MET A 1 17.44 -19.18 -1.42
CA MET A 1 16.05 -18.74 -1.60
C MET A 1 16.13 -17.39 -2.31
N THR A 2 15.59 -17.29 -3.51
CA THR A 2 15.80 -16.20 -4.46
C THR A 2 15.12 -14.91 -4.00
N GLY A 3 15.81 -13.77 -4.14
CA GLY A 3 15.45 -12.44 -3.62
C GLY A 3 14.13 -11.88 -4.15
N GLY A 4 13.04 -12.37 -3.59
CA GLY A 4 11.68 -11.90 -3.84
C GLY A 4 11.20 -10.93 -2.76
N VAL A 5 10.09 -10.29 -3.05
CA VAL A 5 9.33 -9.45 -2.11
C VAL A 5 8.82 -10.30 -0.95
N ASN A 6 9.07 -9.87 0.28
CA ASN A 6 8.47 -10.48 1.46
C ASN A 6 7.10 -9.83 1.73
N LEU A 7 6.04 -10.58 1.45
CA LEU A 7 4.66 -10.10 1.59
C LEU A 7 4.26 -9.87 3.04
N ALA A 8 4.79 -10.64 4.00
CA ALA A 8 4.48 -10.47 5.42
C ALA A 8 5.05 -9.15 5.96
N ARG A 9 6.31 -8.83 5.62
CA ARG A 9 6.91 -7.54 5.98
C ARG A 9 6.24 -6.38 5.24
N TYR A 10 5.95 -6.54 3.95
CA TYR A 10 5.18 -5.54 3.21
C TYR A 10 3.84 -5.25 3.90
N ALA A 11 3.10 -6.29 4.29
CA ALA A 11 1.84 -6.15 5.02
C ALA A 11 2.04 -5.43 6.37
N GLY A 12 3.10 -5.79 7.12
CA GLY A 12 3.44 -5.14 8.38
C GLY A 12 3.73 -3.65 8.22
N ILE A 13 4.53 -3.26 7.22
CA ILE A 13 4.82 -1.84 6.93
C ILE A 13 3.54 -1.13 6.49
N TYR A 14 2.75 -1.75 5.60
CA TYR A 14 1.47 -1.22 5.14
C TYR A 14 0.54 -0.93 6.33
N ILE A 15 0.34 -1.90 7.23
CA ILE A 15 -0.51 -1.74 8.42
C ILE A 15 0.04 -0.65 9.34
N LEU A 16 1.34 -0.63 9.59
CA LEU A 16 1.97 0.37 10.45
C LEU A 16 1.76 1.79 9.91
N VAL A 17 1.97 1.99 8.61
CA VAL A 17 1.76 3.29 7.96
C VAL A 17 0.28 3.66 7.96
N LEU A 18 -0.62 2.70 7.69
CA LEU A 18 -2.07 2.91 7.75
C LEU A 18 -2.51 3.38 9.14
N LEU A 19 -2.04 2.72 10.21
CA LEU A 19 -2.31 3.16 11.58
C LEU A 19 -1.73 4.55 11.86
N GLY A 20 -0.54 4.85 11.33
CA GLY A 20 0.04 6.19 11.41
C GLY A 20 -0.84 7.25 10.74
N VAL A 21 -1.39 6.96 9.56
CA VAL A 21 -2.34 7.86 8.87
C VAL A 21 -3.60 8.06 9.70
N VAL A 22 -4.16 7.00 10.29
CA VAL A 22 -5.36 7.09 11.15
C VAL A 22 -5.09 7.98 12.37
N VAL A 23 -3.94 7.82 13.03
CA VAL A 23 -3.57 8.66 14.18
C VAL A 23 -3.39 10.12 13.75
N ILE A 24 -2.72 10.37 12.61
CA ILE A 24 -2.56 11.72 12.08
C ILE A 24 -3.93 12.35 11.77
N ASP A 25 -4.83 11.60 11.13
CA ASP A 25 -6.18 12.09 10.81
C ASP A 25 -7.00 12.40 12.06
N ALA A 26 -6.95 11.55 13.09
CA ALA A 26 -7.60 11.79 14.37
C ALA A 26 -7.05 13.04 15.08
N LEU A 27 -5.73 13.27 15.03
CA LEU A 27 -5.12 14.47 15.59
C LEU A 27 -5.52 15.72 14.79
N LEU A 28 -5.40 15.68 13.46
CA LEU A 28 -5.74 16.81 12.60
C LEU A 28 -7.20 17.22 12.79
N SER A 29 -8.13 16.27 12.78
CA SER A 29 -9.56 16.53 12.98
C SER A 29 -9.91 17.05 14.37
N SER A 30 -9.09 16.73 15.39
CA SER A 30 -9.30 17.21 16.76
C SER A 30 -8.84 18.67 16.97
N PHE A 31 -7.85 19.14 16.19
CA PHE A 31 -7.23 20.45 16.39
C PHE A 31 -7.47 21.44 15.23
N LEU A 32 -7.81 20.95 14.05
CA LEU A 32 -7.96 21.72 12.82
C LEU A 32 -9.20 21.23 12.04
N PRO A 33 -9.83 22.08 11.21
CA PRO A 33 -10.93 21.66 10.33
C PRO A 33 -10.43 20.88 9.10
N PHE A 34 -9.28 20.21 9.21
CA PHE A 34 -8.68 19.45 8.11
C PHE A 34 -8.79 17.95 8.40
N ALA A 35 -9.22 17.21 7.40
CA ALA A 35 -9.16 15.75 7.38
C ALA A 35 -8.15 15.30 6.33
N VAL A 36 -7.52 14.16 6.55
CA VAL A 36 -6.68 13.51 5.55
C VAL A 36 -7.57 13.13 4.36
N PRO A 37 -7.27 13.58 3.14
CA PRO A 37 -8.05 13.19 1.98
C PRO A 37 -8.07 11.67 1.80
N ALA A 38 -9.24 11.09 1.55
CA ALA A 38 -9.40 9.63 1.44
C ALA A 38 -8.46 9.01 0.38
N GLY A 39 -8.21 9.72 -0.73
CA GLY A 39 -7.24 9.30 -1.74
C GLY A 39 -5.80 9.21 -1.21
N ALA A 40 -5.39 10.15 -0.36
CA ALA A 40 -4.07 10.11 0.28
C ALA A 40 -3.97 8.94 1.26
N ALA A 41 -5.01 8.72 2.07
CA ALA A 41 -5.07 7.59 3.00
C ALA A 41 -5.01 6.22 2.28
N ALA A 42 -5.57 6.13 1.06
CA ALA A 42 -5.52 4.92 0.25
C ALA A 42 -4.16 4.68 -0.45
N ILE A 43 -3.42 5.74 -0.79
CA ILE A 43 -2.19 5.66 -1.59
C ILE A 43 -0.92 5.63 -0.73
N VAL A 44 -0.87 6.39 0.37
CA VAL A 44 0.36 6.56 1.16
C VAL A 44 0.86 5.25 1.79
N PRO A 45 0.01 4.40 2.40
CA PRO A 45 0.45 3.12 2.95
C PRO A 45 1.10 2.16 1.92
N PRO A 46 0.47 1.84 0.77
CA PRO A 46 1.09 0.95 -0.22
C PRO A 46 2.33 1.60 -0.86
N MET A 47 2.32 2.91 -1.05
CA MET A 47 3.46 3.68 -1.54
C MET A 47 4.72 3.47 -0.69
N ILE A 48 4.62 3.68 0.62
CA ILE A 48 5.74 3.55 1.55
C ILE A 48 6.18 2.09 1.67
N ALA A 49 5.22 1.15 1.78
CA ALA A 49 5.51 -0.27 1.88
C ALA A 49 6.25 -0.82 0.65
N ALA A 50 5.81 -0.46 -0.55
CA ALA A 50 6.43 -0.89 -1.80
C ALA A 50 7.84 -0.30 -1.98
N LEU A 51 8.02 0.98 -1.63
CA LEU A 51 9.31 1.65 -1.69
C LEU A 51 10.33 0.98 -0.76
N ALA A 52 9.94 0.73 0.50
CA ALA A 52 10.80 0.10 1.49
C ALA A 52 11.20 -1.32 1.10
N GLU A 53 10.24 -2.11 0.60
CA GLU A 53 10.47 -3.49 0.21
C GLU A 53 11.35 -3.60 -1.05
N GLY A 54 11.16 -2.70 -2.00
CA GLY A 54 12.01 -2.61 -3.19
C GLY A 54 13.47 -2.31 -2.86
N GLY A 55 13.72 -1.30 -2.03
CA GLY A 55 15.08 -0.98 -1.60
C GLY A 55 15.73 -2.13 -0.83
N ARG A 56 15.01 -2.73 0.13
CA ARG A 56 15.55 -3.84 0.92
C ARG A 56 15.89 -5.06 0.07
N MET A 57 15.00 -5.47 -0.84
CA MET A 57 15.28 -6.59 -1.74
C MET A 57 16.54 -6.34 -2.56
N THR A 58 16.71 -5.13 -3.10
CA THR A 58 17.92 -4.75 -3.84
C THR A 58 19.18 -4.71 -2.98
N ARG A 59 19.10 -4.32 -1.71
CA ARG A 59 20.24 -4.43 -0.78
C ARG A 59 20.75 -5.86 -0.61
N GLU A 60 19.85 -6.83 -0.65
CA GLU A 60 20.20 -8.23 -0.45
C GLU A 60 20.67 -8.92 -1.73
N THR A 61 20.14 -8.53 -2.88
CA THR A 61 20.45 -9.16 -4.17
C THR A 61 21.54 -8.44 -4.96
N GLU A 62 21.77 -7.16 -4.65
CA GLU A 62 22.56 -6.22 -5.46
C GLU A 62 22.17 -6.20 -6.95
N ALA A 63 20.94 -6.61 -7.26
CA ALA A 63 20.48 -6.85 -8.61
C ALA A 63 19.14 -6.13 -8.90
N PRO A 64 18.93 -5.69 -10.14
CA PRO A 64 17.64 -5.15 -10.56
C PRO A 64 16.58 -6.24 -10.60
N LEU A 65 15.32 -5.83 -10.46
CA LEU A 65 14.18 -6.72 -10.65
C LEU A 65 13.80 -6.78 -12.14
N SER A 66 13.62 -7.97 -12.69
CA SER A 66 13.13 -8.11 -14.07
C SER A 66 11.71 -7.52 -14.22
N GLY A 67 11.38 -7.02 -15.41
CA GLY A 67 10.10 -6.34 -15.65
C GLY A 67 8.88 -7.20 -15.32
N SER A 68 8.90 -8.48 -15.70
CA SER A 68 7.82 -9.44 -15.40
C SER A 68 7.73 -9.76 -13.90
N ALA A 69 8.87 -9.93 -13.22
CA ALA A 69 8.91 -10.15 -11.77
C ALA A 69 8.39 -8.94 -11.00
N ALA A 70 8.68 -7.71 -11.46
CA ALA A 70 8.19 -6.48 -10.85
C ALA A 70 6.66 -6.35 -10.93
N TRP A 71 6.06 -6.71 -12.05
CA TRP A 71 4.59 -6.72 -12.19
C TRP A 71 3.93 -7.79 -11.34
N ARG A 72 4.51 -9.01 -11.30
CA ARG A 72 4.01 -10.07 -10.42
C ARG A 72 4.09 -9.67 -8.95
N ALA A 73 5.20 -9.07 -8.54
CA ALA A 73 5.38 -8.55 -7.19
C ALA A 73 4.34 -7.47 -6.84
N ALA A 74 4.14 -6.49 -7.71
CA ALA A 74 3.15 -5.43 -7.51
C ALA A 74 1.72 -5.99 -7.41
N LEU A 75 1.39 -7.01 -8.21
CA LEU A 75 0.09 -7.69 -8.13
C LEU A 75 -0.10 -8.38 -6.77
N LEU A 76 0.90 -9.12 -6.29
CA LEU A 76 0.85 -9.79 -4.98
C LEU A 76 0.73 -8.78 -3.83
N MET A 77 1.47 -7.67 -3.88
CA MET A 77 1.33 -6.56 -2.92
C MET A 77 -0.07 -5.96 -2.92
N THR A 78 -0.67 -5.81 -4.11
CA THR A 78 -2.03 -5.27 -4.25
C THR A 78 -3.06 -6.23 -3.66
N ILE A 79 -2.90 -7.53 -3.87
CA ILE A 79 -3.75 -8.55 -3.24
C ILE A 79 -3.65 -8.45 -1.71
N VAL A 80 -2.46 -8.23 -1.15
CA VAL A 80 -2.28 -8.00 0.28
C VAL A 80 -3.07 -6.77 0.75
N VAL A 81 -2.97 -5.65 0.03
CA VAL A 81 -3.72 -4.43 0.38
C VAL A 81 -5.22 -4.69 0.38
N VAL A 82 -5.74 -5.35 -0.65
CA VAL A 82 -7.16 -5.72 -0.74
C VAL A 82 -7.56 -6.64 0.42
N ALA A 83 -6.77 -7.66 0.71
CA ALA A 83 -7.06 -8.60 1.80
C ALA A 83 -7.09 -7.90 3.17
N VAL A 84 -6.15 -7.01 3.44
CA VAL A 84 -6.13 -6.24 4.70
C VAL A 84 -7.34 -5.32 4.81
N ASN A 85 -7.69 -4.59 3.75
CA ASN A 85 -8.87 -3.72 3.76
C ASN A 85 -10.18 -4.51 3.92
N LEU A 86 -10.33 -5.66 3.24
CA LEU A 86 -11.48 -6.53 3.44
C LEU A 86 -11.57 -7.05 4.88
N GLY A 87 -10.42 -7.37 5.49
CA GLY A 87 -10.34 -7.71 6.91
C GLY A 87 -10.83 -6.59 7.82
N PHE A 88 -10.41 -5.34 7.56
CA PHE A 88 -10.90 -4.16 8.29
C PHE A 88 -12.40 -3.94 8.10
N VAL A 89 -12.91 -4.05 6.87
CA VAL A 89 -14.35 -3.93 6.59
C VAL A 89 -15.14 -4.99 7.35
N ALA A 90 -14.68 -6.25 7.34
CA ALA A 90 -15.32 -7.34 8.07
C ALA A 90 -15.31 -7.10 9.60
N LEU A 91 -14.19 -6.60 10.15
CA LEU A 91 -14.07 -6.26 11.56
C LEU A 91 -15.06 -5.15 11.95
N VAL A 92 -15.13 -4.09 11.16
CA VAL A 92 -16.02 -2.95 11.39
C VAL A 92 -17.49 -3.35 11.27
N LEU A 93 -17.83 -4.25 10.34
CA LEU A 93 -19.16 -4.85 10.23
C LEU A 93 -19.53 -5.64 11.49
N ALA A 94 -18.60 -6.41 12.03
CA ALA A 94 -18.83 -7.24 13.21
C ALA A 94 -19.08 -6.43 14.48
N THR A 95 -18.59 -5.20 14.59
CA THR A 95 -18.82 -4.34 15.76
C THR A 95 -20.17 -3.63 15.74
N GLY A 96 -20.91 -3.67 14.62
CA GLY A 96 -22.15 -2.91 14.45
C GLY A 96 -21.95 -1.39 14.46
N ALA A 97 -20.70 -0.91 14.41
CA ALA A 97 -20.35 0.51 14.52
C ALA A 97 -20.73 1.33 13.29
N VAL A 98 -21.12 0.68 12.19
CA VAL A 98 -21.44 1.33 10.93
C VAL A 98 -22.87 1.02 10.53
N ALA A 99 -23.71 2.07 10.53
CA ALA A 99 -24.89 2.09 9.68
C ALA A 99 -24.37 2.13 8.23
N PHE A 100 -24.28 0.97 7.58
CA PHE A 100 -23.96 0.96 6.15
C PHE A 100 -25.03 1.78 5.45
N ALA A 101 -24.63 2.87 4.80
CA ALA A 101 -25.50 3.63 3.93
C ALA A 101 -25.86 2.72 2.74
N THR A 102 -26.90 1.92 2.91
CA THR A 102 -27.48 1.06 1.86
C THR A 102 -28.12 1.86 0.73
N GLU A 103 -28.11 3.19 0.83
CA GLU A 103 -28.62 4.11 -0.19
C GLU A 103 -27.62 4.39 -1.33
N GLY A 104 -26.38 3.89 -1.24
CA GLY A 104 -25.38 4.04 -2.29
C GLY A 104 -25.63 3.14 -3.50
N ASN A 105 -25.45 3.68 -4.71
CA ASN A 105 -25.45 2.87 -5.94
C ASN A 105 -24.26 1.87 -5.89
N LEU A 106 -24.58 0.59 -5.67
CA LEU A 106 -23.58 -0.50 -5.57
C LEU A 106 -22.66 -0.56 -6.80
N GLY A 107 -23.18 -0.28 -7.99
CA GLY A 107 -22.39 -0.26 -9.22
C GLY A 107 -21.33 0.84 -9.21
N ALA A 108 -21.70 2.05 -8.74
CA ALA A 108 -20.75 3.15 -8.61
C ALA A 108 -19.67 2.86 -7.55
N MET A 109 -20.05 2.26 -6.43
CA MET A 109 -19.10 1.86 -5.37
C MET A 109 -18.14 0.78 -5.85
N ALA A 110 -18.64 -0.25 -6.55
CA ALA A 110 -17.81 -1.29 -7.14
C ALA A 110 -16.85 -0.73 -8.20
N GLY A 111 -17.32 0.20 -9.04
CA GLY A 111 -16.50 0.89 -10.03
C GLY A 111 -15.37 1.71 -9.39
N LEU A 112 -15.67 2.45 -8.33
CA LEU A 112 -14.66 3.22 -7.59
C LEU A 112 -13.65 2.31 -6.89
N ALA A 113 -14.11 1.21 -6.28
CA ALA A 113 -13.22 0.22 -5.67
C ALA A 113 -12.28 -0.41 -6.70
N ALA A 114 -12.79 -0.79 -7.88
CA ALA A 114 -11.97 -1.31 -8.96
C ALA A 114 -10.92 -0.29 -9.43
N LEU A 115 -11.32 0.98 -9.60
CA LEU A 115 -10.40 2.06 -9.95
C LEU A 115 -9.29 2.23 -8.90
N LEU A 116 -9.64 2.20 -7.61
CA LEU A 116 -8.66 2.29 -6.52
C LEU A 116 -7.72 1.09 -6.49
N ILE A 117 -8.20 -0.12 -6.75
CA ILE A 117 -7.35 -1.32 -6.84
C ILE A 117 -6.33 -1.16 -7.98
N VAL A 118 -6.77 -0.67 -9.15
CA VAL A 118 -5.87 -0.37 -10.26
C VAL A 118 -4.85 0.72 -9.88
N ALA A 119 -5.29 1.78 -9.20
CA ALA A 119 -4.40 2.82 -8.72
C ALA A 119 -3.35 2.26 -7.74
N VAL A 120 -3.75 1.43 -6.78
CA VAL A 120 -2.85 0.76 -5.83
C VAL A 120 -1.86 -0.15 -6.56
N LEU A 121 -2.29 -0.89 -7.57
CA LEU A 121 -1.41 -1.72 -8.39
C LEU A 121 -0.32 -0.88 -9.08
N VAL A 122 -0.71 0.24 -9.69
CA VAL A 122 0.23 1.17 -10.33
C VAL A 122 1.17 1.79 -9.30
N VAL A 123 0.65 2.22 -8.14
CA VAL A 123 1.45 2.77 -7.03
C VAL A 123 2.49 1.74 -6.58
N ASN A 124 2.07 0.51 -6.28
CA ASN A 124 2.98 -0.56 -5.89
C ASN A 124 4.07 -0.78 -6.94
N ARG A 125 3.70 -0.82 -8.22
CA ARG A 125 4.64 -1.02 -9.33
C ARG A 125 5.66 0.10 -9.47
N LEU A 126 5.22 1.35 -9.34
CA LEU A 126 6.07 2.53 -9.48
C LEU A 126 7.01 2.68 -8.29
N PHE A 127 6.48 2.58 -7.07
CA PHE A 127 7.26 2.78 -5.85
C PHE A 127 8.20 1.61 -5.55
N LEU A 128 7.82 0.37 -5.90
CA LEU A 128 8.74 -0.77 -5.92
C LEU A 128 9.96 -0.48 -6.82
N ALA A 129 9.72 0.01 -8.04
CA ALA A 129 10.79 0.32 -8.98
C ALA A 129 11.64 1.51 -8.53
N MET A 130 11.06 2.52 -7.88
CA MET A 130 11.82 3.62 -7.28
C MET A 130 12.70 3.11 -6.14
N GLY A 131 12.21 2.21 -5.29
CA GLY A 131 12.98 1.61 -4.21
C GLY A 131 14.20 0.86 -4.74
N VAL A 132 13.99 0.01 -5.76
CA VAL A 132 15.07 -0.71 -6.46
C VAL A 132 16.08 0.26 -7.07
N ARG A 133 15.63 1.27 -7.83
CA ARG A 133 16.52 2.24 -8.49
C ARG A 133 17.34 3.06 -7.51
N ASN A 134 16.73 3.51 -6.42
CA ASN A 134 17.41 4.31 -5.41
C ASN A 134 18.50 3.50 -4.71
N GLU A 135 18.22 2.23 -4.41
CA GLU A 135 19.19 1.37 -3.75
C GLU A 135 20.35 0.97 -4.66
N LEU A 136 20.10 0.65 -5.94
CA LEU A 136 21.17 0.38 -6.89
C LEU A 136 22.15 1.56 -6.99
N ARG A 137 21.63 2.79 -7.08
CA ARG A 137 22.45 4.01 -7.07
C ARG A 137 23.25 4.20 -5.79
N LEU A 138 22.70 3.79 -4.64
CA LEU A 138 23.41 3.84 -3.36
C LEU A 138 24.54 2.82 -3.28
N ILE A 139 24.32 1.61 -3.81
CA ILE A 139 25.33 0.56 -3.89
C ILE A 139 26.47 0.99 -4.82
N GLU A 140 26.16 1.53 -6.00
CA GLU A 140 27.15 2.05 -6.97
C GLU A 140 28.05 3.13 -6.34
N ARG A 141 27.49 4.03 -5.52
CA ARG A 141 28.25 5.10 -4.84
C ARG A 141 29.16 4.62 -3.70
N ARG A 142 28.95 3.41 -3.19
CA ARG A 142 29.74 2.85 -2.08
C ARG A 142 30.91 1.99 -2.56
N ARG A 143 30.97 1.67 -3.85
CA ARG A 143 32.08 0.98 -4.50
C ARG A 143 33.09 2.00 -5.01
#